data_AF-A0A1Y4AJ57-F1
#
_entry.id   AF-A0A1Y4AJ57-F1
#
_cell.length_a   1.000
_cell.length_b   1.000
_cell.length_c   1.000
_cell.angle_alpha   90.00
_cell.angle_beta   90.00
_cell.angle_gamma   90.00
#
_symmetry.space_group_name_H-M   'P 1'
#
loop_
_entity.id
_entity.type
_entity.pdbx_description
1 polymer ?
#
loop_
_entity_poly.entity_id
_entity_poly.type
_entity_poly.pdbx_seq_one_letter_code
_entity_poly.pdbx_strand_id
1 'polypeptide(L)'
;MSGFIPALQVDGGNRAVKIRISRGIEMKAVRCPSCGATMKRNGKTKAGSQRWRCPSCGTSSTVSYDDTAARLGEFLAWLTSKDTQLSLPGQGRTFRRRIAGFWRVWLMPEPTGEVHRVLFVDGIWLARGLVVLIAHDGEHVVSWYMAQSETSRAWEALMAPVPAPDVVVCDGGMGFERARRRVWPGTRVQRCLFHAFSQVKRYTTS
;
A
#
# COMPACT_ATOMS: atom_id res chain seq x y z
N MET A 1 22.41 -12.47 -3.45
CA MET A 1 22.01 -12.92 -2.11
C MET A 1 21.86 -11.68 -1.24
N SER A 2 20.66 -11.52 -0.67
CA SER A 2 20.26 -10.63 0.43
C SER A 2 21.11 -9.37 0.68
N GLY A 3 20.75 -8.27 0.01
CA GLY A 3 21.09 -6.94 0.47
C GLY A 3 20.21 -6.59 1.67
N PHE A 4 20.77 -6.73 2.88
CA PHE A 4 20.19 -6.20 4.11
C PHE A 4 20.32 -4.67 4.07
N ILE A 5 19.19 -3.97 3.98
CA ILE A 5 19.12 -2.52 4.25
C ILE A 5 19.18 -2.37 5.79
N PRO A 6 20.11 -1.59 6.36
CA PRO A 6 20.03 -1.24 7.77
C PRO A 6 18.82 -0.33 7.96
N ALA A 7 17.99 -0.70 8.93
CA ALA A 7 16.74 -0.05 9.27
C ALA A 7 16.89 1.48 9.37
N LEU A 8 16.07 2.22 8.61
CA LEU A 8 15.69 3.57 9.02
C LEU A 8 15.04 3.44 10.40
N GLN A 9 15.69 4.02 11.39
CA GLN A 9 15.22 4.06 12.76
C GLN A 9 14.06 5.05 12.82
N VAL A 10 12.85 4.54 12.69
CA VAL A 10 11.61 5.30 12.92
C VAL A 10 11.42 5.37 14.43
N ASP A 11 12.00 6.36 15.08
CA ASP A 11 11.68 6.70 16.46
C ASP A 11 10.24 7.24 16.50
N GLY A 12 9.32 6.44 17.02
CA GLY A 12 7.91 6.78 17.04
C GLY A 12 7.07 5.79 17.82
N GLY A 13 7.30 5.73 19.14
CA GLY A 13 6.38 5.24 20.16
C GLY A 13 5.41 4.14 19.74
N ASN A 14 5.86 2.89 19.84
CA ASN A 14 5.04 1.70 19.64
C ASN A 14 3.94 1.60 20.72
N ARG A 15 2.87 2.39 20.60
CA ARG A 15 1.59 2.07 21.21
C ARG A 15 1.05 0.88 20.45
N ALA A 16 1.40 -0.31 20.94
CA ALA A 16 0.79 -1.56 20.51
C ALA A 16 -0.73 -1.43 20.65
N VAL A 17 -1.41 -1.04 19.57
CA VAL A 17 -2.85 -1.19 19.47
C VAL A 17 -3.06 -2.69 19.40
N LYS A 18 -3.34 -3.32 20.54
CA LYS A 18 -3.87 -4.68 20.62
C LYS A 18 -5.23 -4.65 19.92
N ILE A 19 -5.24 -4.77 18.60
CA ILE A 19 -6.47 -5.01 17.85
C ILE A 19 -6.86 -6.44 18.18
N ARG A 20 -7.89 -6.57 19.00
CA ARG A 20 -8.52 -7.85 19.33
C ARG A 20 -9.11 -8.40 18.03
N ILE A 21 -8.36 -9.25 17.33
CA ILE A 21 -8.87 -10.04 16.20
C ILE A 21 -9.74 -11.15 16.78
N SER A 22 -10.89 -10.76 17.32
CA SER A 22 -11.99 -11.62 17.78
C SER A 22 -13.06 -10.77 18.45
N ARG A 23 -13.72 -9.93 17.67
CA ARG A 23 -15.17 -9.84 17.79
C ARG A 23 -15.73 -10.30 16.47
N GLY A 24 -16.26 -11.52 16.44
CA GLY A 24 -17.23 -11.86 15.41
C GLY A 24 -18.22 -10.70 15.36
N ILE A 25 -18.49 -10.17 14.16
CA ILE A 25 -19.44 -9.08 13.95
C ILE A 25 -20.70 -9.46 14.74
N GLU A 26 -20.91 -8.81 15.88
CA GLU A 26 -22.14 -8.98 16.65
C GLU A 26 -23.23 -8.46 15.73
N MET A 27 -23.98 -9.39 15.13
CA MET A 27 -24.98 -9.01 14.15
C MET A 27 -26.02 -8.17 14.87
N LYS A 28 -26.05 -6.87 14.55
CA LYS A 28 -27.10 -5.98 15.02
C LYS A 28 -28.45 -6.61 14.71
N ALA A 29 -29.34 -6.62 15.71
CA ALA A 29 -30.69 -7.14 15.56
C ALA A 29 -31.39 -6.46 14.37
N VAL A 30 -31.89 -7.25 13.42
CA VAL A 30 -32.59 -6.73 12.25
C VAL A 30 -33.96 -6.22 12.70
N ARG A 31 -34.26 -4.94 12.45
CA ARG A 31 -35.53 -4.31 12.82
C ARG A 31 -36.49 -4.24 11.64
N CYS A 32 -37.78 -4.40 11.93
CA CYS A 32 -38.82 -4.30 10.94
C CYS A 32 -38.93 -2.85 10.41
N PRO A 33 -38.89 -2.64 9.08
CA PRO A 33 -39.04 -1.29 8.52
C PRO A 33 -40.45 -0.71 8.75
N SER A 34 -41.46 -1.56 8.96
CA SER A 34 -42.85 -1.12 9.15
C SER A 34 -43.20 -0.81 10.61
N CYS A 35 -42.75 -1.63 11.57
CA CYS A 35 -43.16 -1.50 12.98
C CYS A 35 -42.00 -1.47 13.99
N GLY A 36 -40.74 -1.48 13.54
CA GLY A 36 -39.56 -1.40 14.39
C GLY A 36 -39.22 -2.67 15.19
N ALA A 37 -40.12 -3.65 15.29
CA ALA A 37 -39.91 -4.89 16.05
C ALA A 37 -38.74 -5.72 15.51
N THR A 38 -38.06 -6.45 16.41
CA THR A 38 -36.97 -7.37 16.04
C THR A 38 -37.48 -8.48 15.13
N MET A 39 -36.79 -8.71 14.02
CA MET A 39 -37.14 -9.72 13.01
C MET A 39 -36.36 -11.02 13.25
N LYS A 40 -36.96 -12.15 12.86
CA LYS A 40 -36.33 -13.48 12.90
C LYS A 40 -35.91 -13.94 11.51
N ARG A 41 -34.89 -14.81 11.43
CA ARG A 41 -34.49 -15.45 10.16
C ARG A 41 -35.67 -16.24 9.59
N ASN A 42 -35.89 -16.14 8.28
CA ASN A 42 -37.00 -16.77 7.56
C ASN A 42 -36.55 -17.32 6.20
N GLY A 43 -35.59 -18.25 6.22
CA GLY A 43 -35.01 -18.86 5.02
C GLY A 43 -34.15 -17.90 4.19
N LYS A 44 -33.83 -18.32 2.96
CA LYS A 44 -33.05 -17.53 2.00
C LYS A 44 -33.88 -17.23 0.75
N THR A 45 -33.58 -16.13 0.07
CA THR A 45 -34.13 -15.86 -1.27
C THR A 45 -33.53 -16.84 -2.29
N LYS A 46 -34.11 -16.89 -3.50
CA LYS A 46 -33.54 -17.68 -4.62
C LYS A 46 -32.08 -17.29 -4.94
N ALA A 47 -31.70 -16.03 -4.67
CA ALA A 47 -30.34 -15.52 -4.79
C ALA A 47 -29.43 -15.80 -3.57
N GLY A 48 -29.91 -16.55 -2.57
CA GLY A 48 -29.15 -16.95 -1.39
C GLY A 48 -29.09 -15.93 -0.25
N SER A 49 -29.69 -14.74 -0.41
CA SER A 49 -29.73 -13.70 0.62
C SER A 49 -30.61 -14.14 1.80
N GLN A 50 -30.17 -13.87 3.03
CA GLN A 50 -30.98 -14.15 4.22
C GLN A 50 -32.26 -13.30 4.22
N ARG A 51 -33.41 -13.95 4.25
CA ARG A 51 -34.71 -13.31 4.44
C ARG A 51 -35.02 -13.26 5.93
N TRP A 52 -35.63 -12.16 6.36
CA TRP A 52 -36.06 -11.89 7.72
C TRP A 52 -37.58 -11.72 7.73
N ARG A 53 -38.25 -12.17 8.78
CA ARG A 53 -39.70 -11.98 8.97
C ARG A 53 -39.98 -11.34 10.33
N CYS A 54 -40.82 -10.32 10.32
CA CYS A 54 -41.31 -9.71 11.54
C CYS A 54 -42.39 -10.60 12.16
N PRO A 55 -42.23 -11.04 13.43
CA PRO A 55 -43.27 -11.80 14.11
C PRO A 55 -44.48 -10.94 14.51
N SER A 56 -44.33 -9.61 14.61
CA SER A 56 -45.39 -8.69 15.04
C SER A 56 -46.36 -8.34 13.89
N CYS A 57 -45.85 -7.94 12.73
CA CYS A 57 -46.70 -7.51 11.60
C CYS A 57 -46.62 -8.42 10.35
N GLY A 58 -45.82 -9.48 10.39
CA GLY A 58 -45.68 -10.43 9.27
C GLY A 58 -44.83 -9.95 8.08
N THR A 59 -44.43 -8.68 8.03
CA THR A 59 -43.58 -8.12 6.97
C THR A 59 -42.27 -8.91 6.85
N SER A 60 -41.86 -9.20 5.62
CA SER A 60 -40.57 -9.84 5.34
C SER A 60 -39.62 -8.87 4.64
N SER A 61 -38.34 -8.93 4.97
CA SER A 61 -37.31 -8.09 4.36
C SER A 61 -36.04 -8.89 4.13
N THR A 62 -35.14 -8.34 3.31
CA THR A 62 -33.74 -8.77 3.22
C THR A 62 -32.88 -7.62 3.68
N VAL A 63 -31.84 -7.91 4.45
CA VAL A 63 -30.85 -6.91 4.86
C VAL A 63 -29.53 -7.27 4.22
N SER A 64 -28.96 -6.32 3.49
CA SER A 64 -27.57 -6.34 3.07
C SER A 64 -26.81 -5.30 3.88
N TYR A 65 -25.73 -5.72 4.53
CA TYR A 65 -24.79 -4.79 5.12
C TYR A 65 -23.66 -4.56 4.10
N ASP A 66 -23.37 -3.30 3.78
CA ASP A 66 -22.13 -2.96 3.12
C ASP A 66 -21.00 -3.00 4.16
N ASP A 67 -20.12 -3.99 4.05
CA ASP A 67 -18.96 -4.18 4.91
C ASP A 67 -17.65 -3.71 4.27
N THR A 68 -17.72 -2.98 3.15
CA THR A 68 -16.55 -2.59 2.35
C THR A 68 -15.56 -1.77 3.17
N ALA A 69 -16.00 -0.75 3.88
CA ALA A 69 -15.12 0.09 4.71
C ALA A 69 -14.44 -0.71 5.83
N ALA A 70 -15.17 -1.62 6.48
CA ALA A 70 -14.61 -2.47 7.52
C ALA A 70 -13.54 -3.43 6.96
N ARG A 71 -13.80 -4.01 5.78
CA ARG A 71 -12.84 -4.87 5.08
C ARG A 71 -11.62 -4.10 4.58
N LEU A 72 -11.78 -2.84 4.16
CA LEU A 72 -10.67 -1.97 3.80
C LEU A 72 -9.79 -1.69 5.02
N GLY A 73 -10.39 -1.42 6.18
CA GLY A 73 -9.66 -1.29 7.44
C GLY A 73 -8.88 -2.55 7.82
N GLU A 74 -9.51 -3.73 7.69
CA GLU A 74 -8.85 -5.03 7.91
C GLU A 74 -7.68 -5.24 6.93
N PHE A 75 -7.87 -4.86 5.66
CA PHE A 75 -6.84 -4.96 4.63
C PHE A 75 -5.65 -4.07 4.91
N LEU A 76 -5.88 -2.78 5.19
CA LEU A 76 -4.82 -1.81 5.46
C LEU A 76 -4.04 -2.18 6.72
N ALA A 77 -4.74 -2.56 7.79
CA ALA A 77 -4.10 -3.00 9.03
C ALA A 77 -3.18 -4.21 8.82
N TRP A 78 -3.61 -5.18 8.01
CA TRP A 78 -2.76 -6.31 7.65
C TRP A 78 -1.59 -5.89 6.73
N LEU A 79 -1.87 -5.09 5.70
CA LEU A 79 -0.88 -4.67 4.69
C LEU A 79 0.30 -3.90 5.31
N THR A 80 0.04 -3.08 6.33
CA THR A 80 1.07 -2.30 7.04
C THR A 80 1.66 -3.03 8.25
N SER A 81 1.29 -4.30 8.47
CA SER A 81 1.80 -5.12 9.57
C SER A 81 2.96 -6.02 9.14
N LYS A 82 3.49 -6.80 10.09
CA LYS A 82 4.44 -7.89 9.82
C LYS A 82 3.75 -9.24 9.61
N ASP A 83 2.42 -9.30 9.68
CA ASP A 83 1.67 -10.55 9.57
C ASP A 83 1.67 -11.06 8.13
N THR A 84 1.79 -12.38 7.97
CA THR A 84 1.67 -13.02 6.67
C THR A 84 0.26 -13.57 6.50
N GLN A 85 -0.18 -13.84 5.27
CA GLN A 85 -1.49 -14.48 5.09
C GLN A 85 -1.54 -15.89 5.74
N LEU A 86 -0.39 -16.55 5.89
CA LEU A 86 -0.27 -17.84 6.54
C LEU A 86 -0.41 -17.75 8.07
N SER A 87 -0.11 -16.59 8.69
CA SER A 87 -0.32 -16.40 10.13
C SER A 87 -1.78 -16.09 10.48
N LEU A 88 -2.64 -15.82 9.49
CA LEU A 88 -4.06 -15.56 9.70
C LEU A 88 -4.88 -16.85 9.86
N PRO A 89 -5.99 -16.83 10.64
CA PRO A 89 -6.88 -17.99 10.80
C PRO A 89 -7.31 -18.62 9.47
N GLY A 90 -7.26 -19.95 9.41
CA GLY A 90 -7.58 -20.69 8.18
C GLY A 90 -6.62 -20.41 7.03
N GLN A 91 -5.35 -20.11 7.34
CA GLN A 91 -4.29 -19.79 6.37
C GLN A 91 -4.68 -18.64 5.42
N GLY A 92 -5.42 -17.67 5.95
CA GLY A 92 -5.86 -16.48 5.22
C GLY A 92 -6.87 -16.73 4.10
N ARG A 93 -7.48 -17.93 3.98
CA ARG A 93 -8.43 -18.23 2.88
C ARG A 93 -9.61 -17.26 2.86
N THR A 94 -10.23 -17.03 4.01
CA THR A 94 -11.36 -16.09 4.14
C THR A 94 -10.91 -14.65 3.91
N PHE A 95 -9.75 -14.28 4.46
CA PHE A 95 -9.15 -12.96 4.29
C PHE A 95 -8.89 -12.64 2.82
N ARG A 96 -8.20 -13.52 2.07
CA ARG A 96 -7.96 -13.38 0.62
C ARG A 96 -9.23 -13.09 -0.17
N ARG A 97 -10.30 -13.85 0.07
CA ARG A 97 -11.60 -13.65 -0.59
C ARG A 97 -12.18 -12.27 -0.27
N ARG A 98 -12.02 -11.79 0.97
CA ARG A 98 -12.51 -10.48 1.40
C ARG A 98 -11.70 -9.32 0.82
N ILE A 99 -10.38 -9.46 0.65
CA ILE A 99 -9.55 -8.36 0.17
C ILE A 99 -9.31 -8.39 -1.35
N ALA A 100 -9.75 -9.45 -2.05
CA ALA A 100 -9.51 -9.65 -3.48
C ALA A 100 -9.88 -8.43 -4.35
N GLY A 101 -10.95 -7.70 -3.99
CA GLY A 101 -11.36 -6.49 -4.68
C GLY A 101 -10.39 -5.33 -4.55
N PHE A 102 -9.71 -5.19 -3.40
CA PHE A 102 -8.81 -4.06 -3.12
C PHE A 102 -7.49 -4.15 -3.89
N TRP A 103 -7.05 -5.35 -4.29
CA TRP A 103 -5.87 -5.50 -5.16
C TRP A 103 -6.04 -4.89 -6.55
N ARG A 104 -7.28 -4.59 -6.96
CA ARG A 104 -7.55 -3.86 -8.22
C ARG A 104 -7.29 -2.36 -8.09
N VAL A 105 -7.16 -1.86 -6.85
CA VAL A 105 -6.82 -0.46 -6.61
C VAL A 105 -5.33 -0.31 -6.87
N TRP A 106 -5.02 0.33 -7.99
CA TRP A 106 -3.66 0.71 -8.36
C TRP A 106 -3.48 2.19 -8.03
N LEU A 107 -2.95 2.47 -6.84
CA LEU A 107 -2.66 3.84 -6.43
C LEU A 107 -1.40 4.29 -7.17
N MET A 108 -1.51 5.25 -8.08
CA MET A 108 -0.34 5.99 -8.55
C MET A 108 -0.19 7.24 -7.69
N PRO A 109 1.03 7.67 -7.36
CA PRO A 109 1.23 8.94 -6.69
C PRO A 109 0.65 10.06 -7.54
N GLU A 110 -0.18 10.91 -6.94
CA GLU A 110 -0.68 12.12 -7.59
C GLU A 110 0.36 13.23 -7.42
N PRO A 111 0.81 13.89 -8.51
CA PRO A 111 1.76 14.98 -8.40
C PRO A 111 1.18 16.14 -7.61
N THR A 112 1.87 16.53 -6.53
CA THR A 112 1.46 17.69 -5.71
C THR A 112 1.80 19.03 -6.38
N GLY A 113 2.72 19.03 -7.35
CA GLY A 113 3.27 20.23 -7.97
C GLY A 113 4.26 20.97 -7.08
N GLU A 114 4.61 20.42 -5.92
CA GLU A 114 5.58 20.99 -5.00
C GLU A 114 6.99 20.98 -5.59
N VAL A 115 7.73 22.07 -5.38
CA VAL A 115 9.14 22.17 -5.77
C VAL A 115 10.00 21.84 -4.56
N HIS A 116 10.71 20.72 -4.64
CA HIS A 116 11.60 20.27 -3.57
C HIS A 116 13.03 20.75 -3.81
N ARG A 117 13.69 21.28 -2.77
CA ARG A 117 15.10 21.67 -2.86
C ARG A 117 16.01 20.47 -3.13
N VAL A 118 15.73 19.33 -2.48
CA VAL A 118 16.51 18.10 -2.62
C VAL A 118 15.56 16.93 -2.78
N LEU A 119 15.81 16.07 -3.78
CA LEU A 119 15.16 14.77 -3.88
C LEU A 119 16.20 13.65 -3.85
N PHE A 120 15.91 12.61 -3.07
CA PHE A 120 16.61 11.34 -3.09
C PHE A 120 15.87 10.40 -4.02
N VAL A 121 16.59 9.81 -4.97
CA VAL A 121 16.04 8.84 -5.90
C VAL A 121 16.79 7.52 -5.81
N ASP A 122 16.05 6.41 -5.80
CA ASP A 122 16.61 5.08 -5.68
C ASP A 122 15.74 4.01 -6.35
N GLY A 123 16.35 2.87 -6.68
CA GLY A 123 15.70 1.70 -7.26
C GLY A 123 15.74 0.51 -6.30
N ILE A 124 14.58 0.11 -5.77
CA ILE A 124 14.47 -1.05 -4.88
C ILE A 124 14.03 -2.28 -5.68
N TRP A 125 14.95 -3.23 -5.87
CA TRP A 125 14.64 -4.51 -6.51
C TRP A 125 13.91 -5.44 -5.55
N LEU A 126 12.65 -5.74 -5.88
CA LEU A 126 11.81 -6.66 -5.09
C LEU A 126 11.93 -8.11 -5.58
N ALA A 127 12.14 -8.30 -6.89
CA ALA A 127 12.36 -9.59 -7.51
C ALA A 127 13.08 -9.42 -8.86
N ARG A 128 13.50 -10.52 -9.47
CA ARG A 128 14.00 -10.48 -10.86
C ARG A 128 12.92 -9.92 -11.77
N GLY A 129 13.22 -8.85 -12.50
CA GLY A 129 12.27 -8.19 -13.39
C GLY A 129 11.23 -7.34 -12.68
N LEU A 130 11.47 -6.95 -11.41
CA LEU A 130 10.61 -6.06 -10.65
C LEU A 130 11.45 -5.12 -9.79
N VAL A 131 11.49 -3.86 -10.19
CA VAL A 131 12.10 -2.75 -9.45
C VAL A 131 11.03 -1.68 -9.18
N VAL A 132 11.06 -1.11 -7.98
CA VAL A 132 10.28 0.08 -7.63
C VAL A 132 11.26 1.24 -7.54
N LEU A 133 11.12 2.20 -8.46
CA LEU A 133 11.84 3.45 -8.41
C LEU A 133 11.10 4.39 -7.46
N ILE A 134 11.82 5.10 -6.60
CA ILE A 134 11.24 5.97 -5.57
C ILE A 134 11.90 7.34 -5.64
N ALA A 135 11.11 8.40 -5.46
CA ALA A 135 11.56 9.75 -5.18
C ALA A 135 11.09 10.15 -3.77
N HIS A 136 12.01 10.64 -2.96
CA HIS A 136 11.81 10.95 -1.54
C HIS A 136 12.43 12.31 -1.21
N ASP A 137 11.74 13.15 -0.44
CA ASP A 137 12.20 14.51 -0.11
C ASP A 137 13.06 14.58 1.17
N GLY A 138 13.10 13.50 1.95
CA GLY A 138 13.74 13.45 3.28
C GLY A 138 12.77 13.05 4.38
N GLU A 139 11.47 13.21 4.16
CA GLU A 139 10.39 12.94 5.10
C GLU A 139 9.32 12.02 4.50
N HIS A 140 8.97 12.23 3.24
CA HIS A 140 7.88 11.56 2.53
C HIS A 140 8.30 11.03 1.16
N VAL A 141 7.61 9.98 0.71
CA VAL A 141 7.70 9.52 -0.68
C VAL A 141 6.88 10.47 -1.56
N VAL A 142 7.57 11.21 -2.41
CA VAL A 142 6.97 12.18 -3.35
C VAL A 142 6.38 11.47 -4.56
N SER A 143 7.08 10.46 -5.06
CA SER A 143 6.62 9.66 -6.20
C SER A 143 7.28 8.29 -6.21
N TRP A 144 6.68 7.35 -6.94
CA TRP A 144 7.22 6.02 -7.18
C TRP A 144 6.74 5.49 -8.53
N TYR A 145 7.53 4.58 -9.10
CA TYR A 145 7.24 3.97 -10.39
C TYR A 145 7.70 2.51 -10.42
N MET A 146 6.81 1.59 -10.77
CA MET A 146 7.13 0.17 -10.91
C MET A 146 7.62 -0.14 -12.33
N ALA A 147 8.78 -0.78 -12.44
CA ALA A 147 9.40 -1.13 -13.72
C ALA A 147 9.99 -2.54 -13.69
N GLN A 148 10.31 -3.07 -14.88
CA GLN A 148 11.04 -4.34 -15.00
C GLN A 148 12.55 -4.19 -14.79
N SER A 149 13.06 -2.99 -15.03
CA SER A 149 14.46 -2.62 -14.85
C SER A 149 14.63 -1.11 -14.84
N GLU A 150 15.80 -0.66 -14.36
CA GLU A 150 16.17 0.75 -14.21
C GLU A 150 16.58 1.41 -15.54
N THR A 151 15.69 1.35 -16.53
CA THR A 151 15.90 2.00 -17.83
C THR A 151 15.72 3.50 -17.73
N SER A 152 16.30 4.27 -18.66
CA SER A 152 16.07 5.72 -18.71
C SER A 152 14.59 6.07 -18.86
N ARG A 153 13.83 5.29 -19.64
CA ARG A 153 12.37 5.47 -19.79
C ARG A 153 11.63 5.32 -18.46
N ALA A 154 12.02 4.36 -17.62
CA ALA A 154 11.40 4.15 -16.31
C ALA A 154 11.71 5.32 -15.36
N TRP A 155 12.95 5.80 -15.37
CA TRP A 155 13.34 6.99 -14.62
C TRP A 155 12.60 8.25 -15.11
N GLU A 156 12.48 8.44 -16.42
CA GLU A 156 11.68 9.53 -17.02
C GLU A 156 10.23 9.48 -16.55
N ALA A 157 9.62 8.29 -16.48
CA ALA A 157 8.24 8.13 -16.00
C ALA A 157 8.06 8.48 -14.51
N LEU A 158 9.06 8.18 -13.67
CA LEU A 158 9.08 8.62 -12.26
C LEU A 158 9.19 10.15 -12.16
N MET A 159 10.08 10.74 -12.97
CA MET A 159 10.52 12.12 -12.83
C MET A 159 9.60 13.14 -13.51
N ALA A 160 9.05 12.81 -14.68
CA ALA A 160 8.28 13.74 -15.50
C ALA A 160 7.09 14.39 -14.79
N PRO A 161 6.36 13.71 -13.89
CA PRO A 161 5.27 14.34 -13.14
C PRO A 161 5.73 15.28 -12.03
N VAL A 162 7.00 15.21 -11.61
CA VAL A 162 7.52 15.96 -10.45
C VAL A 162 8.34 17.17 -10.93
N PRO A 163 8.09 18.39 -10.40
CA PRO A 163 8.91 19.56 -10.71
C PRO A 163 10.40 19.30 -10.45
N ALA A 164 11.26 19.88 -11.29
CA ALA A 164 12.70 19.68 -11.18
C ALA A 164 13.24 20.21 -9.83
N PRO A 165 13.96 19.40 -9.04
CA PRO A 165 14.56 19.86 -7.81
C PRO A 165 15.88 20.62 -8.06
N ASP A 166 16.37 21.37 -7.08
CA ASP A 166 17.70 22.02 -7.20
C ASP A 166 18.84 20.99 -7.22
N VAL A 167 18.69 19.94 -6.42
CA VAL A 167 19.65 18.84 -6.27
C VAL A 167 18.91 17.51 -6.25
N VAL A 168 19.43 16.54 -6.99
CA VAL A 168 19.02 15.14 -6.90
C VAL A 168 20.16 14.29 -6.36
N VAL A 169 19.85 13.45 -5.38
CA VAL A 169 20.77 12.50 -4.76
C VAL A 169 20.46 11.09 -5.29
N CYS A 170 21.41 10.45 -5.95
CA CYS A 170 21.22 9.12 -6.56
C CYS A 170 22.47 8.23 -6.40
N ASP A 171 22.35 6.94 -6.72
CA ASP A 171 23.47 6.00 -6.78
C ASP A 171 24.42 6.26 -7.99
N GLY A 172 23.93 6.94 -9.03
CA GLY A 172 24.67 7.31 -10.23
C GLY A 172 24.52 6.35 -11.41
N GLY A 173 23.44 5.56 -11.46
CA GLY A 173 23.14 4.67 -12.58
C GLY A 173 23.03 5.36 -13.94
N MET A 174 23.49 4.70 -15.02
CA MET A 174 23.45 5.25 -16.38
C MET A 174 22.03 5.51 -16.89
N GLY A 175 21.06 4.66 -16.49
CA GLY A 175 19.66 4.84 -16.84
C GLY A 175 19.12 6.16 -16.29
N PHE A 176 19.37 6.42 -15.00
CA PHE A 176 18.99 7.66 -14.33
C PHE A 176 19.66 8.89 -14.97
N GLU A 177 20.98 8.86 -15.18
CA GLU A 177 21.68 10.05 -15.70
C GLU A 177 21.20 10.44 -17.11
N ARG A 178 20.85 9.46 -17.96
CA ARG A 178 20.22 9.74 -19.26
C ARG A 178 18.84 10.38 -19.12
N ALA A 179 18.02 9.91 -18.19
CA ALA A 179 16.70 10.47 -17.89
C ALA A 179 16.79 11.90 -17.34
N ARG A 180 17.68 12.11 -16.35
CA ARG A 180 17.94 13.42 -15.74
C ARG A 180 18.27 14.48 -16.78
N ARG A 181 19.18 14.19 -17.71
CA ARG A 181 19.54 15.16 -18.77
C ARG A 181 18.36 15.56 -19.65
N ARG A 182 17.33 14.73 -19.77
CA ARG A 182 16.13 15.00 -20.58
C ARG A 182 15.06 15.73 -19.78
N VAL A 183 14.77 15.27 -18.57
CA VAL A 183 13.62 15.74 -17.77
C VAL A 183 14.01 16.86 -16.82
N TRP A 184 15.20 16.78 -16.22
CA TRP A 184 15.72 17.72 -15.22
C TRP A 184 17.13 18.22 -15.61
N PRO A 185 17.30 18.85 -16.79
CA PRO A 185 18.62 19.19 -17.31
C PRO A 185 19.43 20.13 -16.40
N GLY A 186 18.75 21.06 -15.72
CA GLY A 186 19.34 22.02 -14.79
C GLY A 186 19.57 21.50 -13.36
N THR A 187 19.01 20.35 -12.99
CA THR A 187 19.15 19.80 -11.64
C THR A 187 20.57 19.29 -11.40
N ARG A 188 21.18 19.73 -10.29
CA ARG A 188 22.51 19.29 -9.88
C ARG A 188 22.47 17.86 -9.35
N VAL A 189 23.50 17.06 -9.63
CA VAL A 189 23.59 15.68 -9.16
C VAL A 189 24.58 15.57 -8.02
N GLN A 190 24.15 14.95 -6.93
CA GLN A 190 24.99 14.48 -5.85
C GLN A 190 24.96 12.95 -5.83
N ARG A 191 26.13 12.29 -5.76
CA ARG A 191 26.14 10.85 -5.48
C ARG A 191 25.80 10.60 -4.02
N CYS A 192 24.94 9.63 -3.77
CA CYS A 192 24.58 9.19 -2.44
C CYS A 192 25.82 8.64 -1.72
N LEU A 193 26.20 9.27 -0.59
CA LEU A 193 27.37 8.87 0.18
C LEU A 193 27.25 7.46 0.74
N PHE A 194 26.03 7.03 1.11
CA PHE A 194 25.77 5.68 1.57
C PHE A 194 26.02 4.64 0.46
N HIS A 195 25.58 4.91 -0.77
CA HIS A 195 25.86 4.03 -1.91
C HIS A 195 27.33 4.01 -2.27
N ALA A 196 28.00 5.17 -2.27
CA ALA A 196 29.45 5.24 -2.49
C ALA A 196 30.20 4.41 -1.44
N PHE A 197 29.88 4.58 -0.15
CA PHE A 197 30.45 3.80 0.94
C PHE A 197 30.18 2.30 0.79
N SER A 198 28.93 1.91 0.52
CA SER A 198 28.54 0.51 0.37
C SER A 198 29.27 -0.18 -0.78
N GLN A 199 29.47 0.55 -1.89
CA GLN A 199 30.26 0.07 -3.01
C GLN A 199 31.72 -0.15 -2.62
N VAL A 200 32.36 0.82 -1.96
CA VAL A 200 33.74 0.66 -1.47
C VAL A 200 33.83 -0.56 -0.55
N LYS A 201 32.97 -0.63 0.48
CA LYS A 201 32.93 -1.74 1.43
C LYS A 201 32.80 -3.10 0.73
N ARG A 202 31.91 -3.22 -0.25
CA ARG A 202 31.71 -4.46 -1.02
C ARG A 202 32.98 -4.95 -1.72
N TYR A 203 33.86 -4.04 -2.16
CA TYR A 203 35.09 -4.39 -2.88
C TYR A 203 36.33 -4.44 -1.99
N THR A 204 36.30 -3.83 -0.79
CA THR A 204 37.49 -3.72 0.08
C THR A 204 37.40 -4.54 1.37
N THR A 205 36.23 -5.05 1.75
CA THR A 205 36.06 -5.88 2.95
C THR A 205 35.42 -7.21 2.58
N SER A 206 36.04 -8.32 3.01
CA SER A 206 35.54 -9.70 2.87
C SER A 206 34.41 -10.01 3.85
#